data_AF-A0A9C8GJ62-F1
#
_entry.id   AF-A0A9C8GJ62-F1
#
_cell.length_a   1.000
_cell.length_b   1.000
_cell.length_c   1.000
_cell.angle_alpha   90.00
_cell.angle_beta   90.00
_cell.angle_gamma   90.00
#
_symmetry.space_group_name_H-M   'P 1'
#
loop_
_entity.id
_entity.type
_entity.pdbx_description
1 polymer ?
#
loop_
_entity_poly.entity_id
_entity_poly.type
_entity_poly.pdbx_seq_one_letter_code
_entity_poly.pdbx_strand_id
1 'polypeptide(L)' 'MPLVECYAASRYPERPRALFWQGERIEVEEVERQWRTPRGFVFVVRAVGGCRFRLTYDEATDAAYQDTPDLAWRIQLL' A
#
# COMPACT_ATOMS: atom_id res chain seq x y z
N MET A 1 -8.29 6.18 9.34
CA MET A 1 -7.24 5.15 9.60
C MET A 1 -6.65 4.77 8.25
N PRO A 2 -5.32 4.65 8.09
CA PRO A 2 -4.74 4.38 6.79
C PRO A 2 -5.01 2.93 6.34
N LEU A 3 -5.41 2.75 5.08
CA LEU A 3 -5.61 1.43 4.46
C LEU A 3 -4.32 0.60 4.40
N VAL A 4 -3.16 1.27 4.34
CA VAL A 4 -1.83 0.65 4.29
C VAL A 4 -0.91 1.35 5.27
N GLU A 5 -0.29 0.59 6.16
CA GLU A 5 0.75 1.06 7.07
C GLU A 5 2.11 0.99 6.36
N CYS A 6 2.70 2.14 6.05
CA CYS A 6 4.04 2.25 5.47
C CYS A 6 4.98 2.90 6.49
N TYR A 7 6.21 2.38 6.61
CA TYR A 7 7.25 3.09 7.36
C TYR A 7 7.81 4.21 6.48
N ALA A 8 7.66 5.46 6.91
CA ALA A 8 8.23 6.64 6.25
C ALA A 8 9.53 7.04 6.97
N ALA A 9 10.65 6.42 6.62
CA ALA A 9 11.94 6.80 7.19
C ALA A 9 12.46 8.10 6.57
N SER A 10 12.27 8.30 5.26
CA SER A 10 12.72 9.51 4.56
C SER A 10 11.89 9.85 3.30
N ARG A 11 11.25 8.87 2.65
CA ARG A 11 10.34 9.11 1.52
C ARG A 11 9.09 8.23 1.61
N TYR A 12 7.91 8.83 1.54
CA TYR A 12 6.66 8.06 1.49
C TYR A 12 6.31 7.72 0.04
N PRO A 13 5.87 6.48 -0.29
CA PRO A 13 5.89 5.25 0.52
C PRO A 13 7.11 4.36 0.21
N GLU A 14 7.95 4.06 1.21
CA GLU A 14 9.17 3.26 1.01
C GLU A 14 8.96 1.74 1.20
N ARG A 15 8.22 1.29 2.23
CA ARG A 15 7.95 -0.14 2.48
C ARG A 15 6.60 -0.38 3.19
N PRO A 16 5.64 -1.09 2.56
CA PRO A 16 4.41 -1.54 3.22
C PRO A 16 4.72 -2.57 4.31
N ARG A 17 4.14 -2.40 5.50
CA ARG A 17 4.28 -3.33 6.65
C ARG A 17 3.01 -4.07 6.98
N ALA A 18 1.87 -3.40 6.83
CA ALA A 18 0.57 -4.01 7.05
C ALA A 18 -0.48 -3.31 6.19
N LEU A 19 -1.56 -4.00 5.92
CA LEU A 19 -2.69 -3.51 5.15
C LEU A 19 -3.99 -3.90 5.84
N PHE A 20 -4.99 -3.03 5.79
CA PHE A 20 -6.32 -3.33 6.30
C PHE A 20 -7.19 -3.87 5.17
N TRP A 21 -7.60 -5.13 5.26
CA TRP A 21 -8.43 -5.81 4.26
C TRP A 21 -9.63 -6.48 4.93
N GLN A 22 -10.83 -6.21 4.42
CA GLN A 22 -12.09 -6.70 4.99
C GLN A 22 -12.28 -6.42 6.49
N GLY A 23 -11.72 -5.31 6.99
CA GLY A 23 -11.78 -4.94 8.41
C GLY A 23 -10.70 -5.58 9.28
N GLU A 24 -9.89 -6.49 8.72
CA GLU A 24 -8.79 -7.15 9.42
C GLU A 24 -7.44 -6.51 9.05
N ARG A 25 -6.54 -6.40 10.04
CA ARG A 25 -5.16 -5.99 9.81
C ARG A 25 -4.34 -7.19 9.38
N ILE A 26 -3.85 -7.16 8.15
CA ILE A 26 -3.02 -8.21 7.57
C ILE A 26 -1.57 -7.72 7.53
N GLU A 27 -0.67 -8.47 8.17
CA GLU A 27 0.75 -8.16 8.16
C GLU A 27 1.41 -8.62 6.85
N VAL A 28 2.25 -7.74 6.30
CA VAL A 28 3.07 -8.04 5.13
C VAL A 28 4.32 -8.79 5.60
N GLU A 29 4.48 -10.02 5.13
CA GLU A 29 5.67 -10.83 5.37
C GLU A 29 6.82 -10.41 4.46
N GLU A 30 6.51 -10.16 3.17
CA GLU A 30 7.53 -9.86 2.16
C GLU A 30 6.97 -9.00 1.02
N VAL A 31 7.78 -8.08 0.50
CA VAL A 31 7.48 -7.37 -0.75
C VAL A 31 8.12 -8.14 -1.90
N GLU A 32 7.33 -8.94 -2.62
CA GLU A 32 7.82 -9.77 -3.74
C GLU A 32 8.24 -8.92 -4.94
N ARG A 33 7.51 -7.82 -5.22
CA ARG A 33 7.83 -6.90 -6.34
C ARG A 33 7.46 -5.46 -5.98
N GLN A 34 8.26 -4.51 -6.45
CA GLN A 34 7.91 -3.09 -6.43
C GLN A 34 8.30 -2.43 -7.74
N TRP A 35 7.47 -1.49 -8.21
CA TRP A 35 7.81 -0.65 -9.35
C TRP A 35 7.09 0.70 -9.29
N ARG A 36 7.66 1.69 -9.98
CA ARG A 36 7.04 3.00 -10.15
C ARG A 36 6.26 3.04 -11.47
N THR A 37 5.13 3.71 -11.44
CA THR A 37 4.28 4.02 -12.59
C THR A 37 4.16 5.54 -12.73
N PRO A 38 3.72 6.07 -13.88
CA PRO A 38 3.47 7.50 -14.03
C PRO A 38 2.43 8.08 -13.04
N ARG A 39 1.58 7.23 -12.45
CA ARG A 39 0.57 7.62 -11.45
C ARG A 39 1.04 7.52 -10.00
N GLY A 40 2.12 6.79 -9.73
CA GLY A 40 2.60 6.54 -8.38
C GLY A 40 3.29 5.17 -8.26
N PHE A 41 3.15 4.49 -7.13
CA PHE A 41 3.88 3.25 -6.84
C PHE A 41 2.98 2.02 -6.85
N VAL A 42 3.53 0.88 -7.29
CA VAL A 42 2.85 -0.40 -7.19
C VAL A 42 3.76 -1.38 -6.45
N PHE A 43 3.17 -2.10 -5.50
CA PHE A 43 3.81 -3.13 -4.69
C PHE A 43 3.01 -4.42 -4.81
N VAL A 44 3.69 -5.53 -4.96
CA VAL A 44 3.12 -6.87 -4.76
C VAL A 44 3.74 -7.42 -3.50
N VAL A 45 2.89 -7.69 -2.52
CA VAL A 45 3.27 -8.12 -1.19
C VAL A 45 2.68 -9.47 -0.88
N ARG A 46 3.45 -10.32 -0.20
CA ARG A 46 3.00 -11.57 0.39
C ARG A 46 2.70 -11.31 1.86
N ALA A 47 1.48 -11.59 2.26
CA ALA A 47 1.01 -11.47 3.63
C ALA A 47 1.28 -12.75 4.43
N VAL A 48 1.24 -12.62 5.76
CA VAL A 48 1.20 -13.76 6.67
C VAL A 48 0.02 -14.67 6.29
N GLY A 49 0.30 -15.96 6.12
CA GLY A 49 -0.67 -16.94 5.59
C GLY A 49 -0.56 -17.20 4.09
N GLY A 50 0.38 -16.55 3.39
CA GLY A 50 0.71 -16.84 1.98
C GLY A 50 -0.16 -16.12 0.95
N CYS A 51 -1.14 -15.33 1.39
CA CYS A 51 -1.96 -14.49 0.50
C CYS A 51 -1.12 -13.41 -0.17
N ARG A 52 -1.38 -13.14 -1.45
CA ARG A 52 -0.69 -12.09 -2.19
C ARG A 52 -1.61 -10.91 -2.44
N PHE A 53 -1.11 -9.71 -2.19
CA PHE A 53 -1.83 -8.47 -2.40
C PHE A 53 -1.04 -7.56 -3.33
N ARG A 54 -1.75 -6.90 -4.24
CA ARG A 54 -1.24 -5.78 -5.01
C ARG A 54 -1.72 -4.48 -4.37
N LEU A 55 -0.77 -3.67 -3.92
CA LEU A 55 -0.98 -2.33 -3.38
C LEU A 55 -0.60 -1.33 -4.45
N THR A 56 -1.53 -0.46 -4.83
CA THR A 56 -1.29 0.63 -5.79
C THR A 56 -1.49 1.95 -5.06
N TYR A 57 -0.46 2.78 -5.08
CA TYR A 57 -0.47 4.13 -4.55
C TYR A 57 -0.51 5.12 -5.71
N ASP A 58 -1.50 6.02 -5.69
CA ASP A 58 -1.66 7.09 -6.67
C ASP A 58 -1.25 8.44 -6.06
N GLU A 59 -0.09 8.96 -6.47
CA GLU A 59 0.47 10.23 -6.00
C GLU A 59 -0.40 11.44 -6.42
N ALA A 60 -1.10 11.34 -7.55
CA ALA A 60 -1.95 12.43 -8.03
C ALA A 60 -3.22 12.60 -7.19
N THR A 61 -3.72 11.49 -6.63
CA THR A 61 -4.87 11.47 -5.72
C THR A 61 -4.49 11.98 -4.32
N ASP A 62 -3.29 11.64 -3.85
CA ASP A 62 -2.74 12.11 -2.57
C ASP A 62 -2.59 13.66 -2.52
N ALA A 63 -2.09 14.26 -3.61
CA ALA A 63 -1.89 15.71 -3.70
C ALA A 63 -3.18 16.53 -3.76
N ALA A 64 -4.32 15.91 -4.12
CA ALA A 64 -5.58 16.63 -4.36
C ALA A 64 -6.49 16.70 -3.11
N TYR A 65 -6.28 15.84 -2.11
CA TYR A 65 -7.20 15.74 -0.97
C TYR A 65 -6.44 15.46 0.32
N GLN A 66 -5.98 16.53 0.96
CA GLN A 66 -5.16 16.49 2.18
C GLN A 66 -5.89 15.89 3.40
N ASP A 67 -7.19 15.65 3.29
CA ASP A 67 -8.08 15.17 4.36
C ASP A 67 -8.43 13.66 4.27
N THR A 68 -8.19 12.98 3.13
CA THR A 68 -8.45 11.53 2.95
C THR A 68 -7.32 10.81 2.20
N PRO A 69 -6.15 10.63 2.85
CA PRO A 69 -5.01 9.91 2.27
C PRO A 69 -5.28 8.42 1.99
N ASP A 70 -6.39 7.88 2.50
CA ASP A 70 -6.83 6.51 2.23
C ASP A 70 -7.30 6.29 0.78
N LEU A 71 -7.77 7.33 0.08
CA LEU A 71 -8.22 7.22 -1.31
C LEU A 71 -7.10 6.97 -2.33
N ALA A 72 -5.85 7.29 -1.95
CA ALA A 72 -4.68 7.07 -2.80
C ALA A 72 -4.28 5.59 -2.89
N TRP A 73 -4.74 4.75 -1.96
CA TRP A 73 -4.39 3.34 -1.91
C TRP A 73 -5.48 2.45 -2.50
N ARG A 74 -5.10 1.59 -3.43
CA ARG A 74 -5.93 0.50 -3.93
C ARG A 74 -5.27 -0.84 -3.59
N ILE A 75 -6.00 -1.67 -2.85
CA ILE A 75 -5.60 -3.03 -2.46
C ILE A 75 -6.36 -4.02 -3.33
N GLN A 76 -5.65 -5.02 -3.88
CA GLN A 76 -6.25 -6.10 -4.66
C GLN A 76 -5.63 -7.45 -4.27
N LEU A 77 -6.45 -8.44 -3.97
CA LEU A 77 -6.00 -9.83 -3.78
C LEU A 77 -5.63 -10.46 -5.15
N LEU A 78 -4.52 -11.21 -5.19
CA LEU A 78 -4.02 -11.91 -6.38
C LEU A 78 -4.29 -13.41 -6.33
#